data_AF-A0A2S6TM63-F1
#
_entry.id   AF-A0A2S6TM63-F1
#
_cell.length_a   1.000
_cell.length_b   1.000
_cell.length_c   1.000
_cell.angle_alpha   90.00
_cell.angle_beta   90.00
_cell.angle_gamma   90.00
#
_symmetry.space_group_name_H-M   'P 1'
#
loop_
_entity.id
_entity.type
_entity.pdbx_description
1 polymer ?
#
loop_
_entity_poly.entity_id
_entity_poly.type
_entity_poly.pdbx_seq_one_letter_code
_entity_poly.pdbx_strand_id
1 'polypeptide(L)'
;MRRIFFALALLIVLAHVTPATVQAAAVHDFHDAAALAYRHYRAAMFYLRTGNAMVASFELEQMARRWNAVIDRFGTAPPDVYSTDFSWEKTLRDIQKRADSALETAARGDAKAARKQIMPIRRILSALRKRNGVTAYSDTVDAANAAFARLWRYRHKPPDFSSVGELDRLRQALAVTIHWCERVQADAPPAIRDDEEFKRLMDRHLSSLGRVWVAIKEKSRLNLINILRELHSSDDLLFLKFG
;
A
#
# COMPACT_ATOMS: atom_id res chain seq x y z
N MET A 1 -43.65 -58.40 -32.77
CA MET A 1 -43.24 -57.04 -33.16
C MET A 1 -42.88 -56.25 -31.90
N ARG A 2 -41.67 -55.68 -31.89
CA ARG A 2 -41.13 -54.56 -31.08
C ARG A 2 -41.30 -54.56 -29.54
N ARG A 3 -40.19 -54.92 -28.88
CA ARG A 3 -39.78 -54.51 -27.52
C ARG A 3 -39.39 -53.02 -27.53
N ILE A 4 -39.83 -52.23 -26.56
CA ILE A 4 -39.34 -50.85 -26.36
C ILE A 4 -38.66 -50.80 -24.99
N PHE A 5 -37.34 -50.69 -24.99
CA PHE A 5 -36.50 -50.46 -23.84
C PHE A 5 -36.57 -48.99 -23.43
N PHE A 6 -36.91 -48.71 -22.16
CA PHE A 6 -36.69 -47.40 -21.54
C PHE A 6 -35.23 -47.32 -21.10
N ALA A 7 -34.42 -46.51 -21.78
CA ALA A 7 -33.07 -46.17 -21.36
C ALA A 7 -33.10 -44.81 -20.64
N LEU A 8 -32.77 -44.83 -19.36
CA LEU A 8 -32.58 -43.66 -18.51
C LEU A 8 -31.23 -43.01 -18.86
N ALA A 9 -31.24 -41.85 -19.51
CA ALA A 9 -30.03 -41.08 -19.79
C ALA A 9 -29.73 -40.15 -18.61
N LEU A 10 -28.79 -40.55 -17.76
CA LEU A 10 -28.23 -39.72 -16.69
C LEU A 10 -27.20 -38.76 -17.30
N LEU A 11 -27.60 -37.51 -17.53
CA LEU A 11 -26.71 -36.42 -17.95
C LEU A 11 -25.85 -35.98 -16.75
N ILE A 12 -24.61 -36.50 -16.68
CA ILE A 12 -23.58 -35.96 -15.79
C ILE A 12 -23.01 -34.72 -16.46
N VAL A 13 -23.43 -33.53 -16.01
CA VAL A 13 -22.79 -32.27 -16.37
C VAL A 13 -21.47 -32.19 -15.60
N LEU A 14 -20.37 -32.64 -16.21
CA LEU A 14 -19.03 -32.29 -15.74
C LEU A 14 -18.84 -30.79 -15.95
N ALA A 15 -18.89 -30.00 -14.89
CA ALA A 15 -18.45 -28.61 -14.91
C ALA A 15 -16.96 -28.57 -15.32
N HIS A 16 -16.69 -28.18 -16.57
CA HIS A 16 -15.33 -27.99 -17.07
C HIS A 16 -14.79 -26.69 -16.47
N VAL A 17 -14.06 -26.80 -15.36
CA VAL A 17 -13.25 -25.70 -14.84
C VAL A 17 -12.13 -25.48 -15.84
N THR A 18 -12.23 -24.43 -16.64
CA THR A 18 -11.21 -24.11 -17.64
C THR A 18 -9.93 -23.61 -16.94
N PRO A 19 -8.73 -24.00 -17.40
CA PRO A 19 -7.46 -23.69 -16.72
C PRO A 19 -7.22 -22.19 -16.46
N ALA A 20 -7.77 -21.32 -17.32
CA ALA A 20 -7.72 -19.86 -17.16
C ALA A 20 -8.40 -19.37 -15.86
N THR A 21 -9.46 -20.03 -15.41
CA THR A 21 -10.16 -19.66 -14.16
C THR A 21 -9.36 -20.00 -12.91
N VAL A 22 -8.59 -21.10 -12.93
CA VAL A 22 -7.72 -21.52 -11.83
C VAL A 22 -6.51 -20.58 -11.69
N GLN A 23 -5.93 -20.16 -12.82
CA GLN A 23 -4.78 -19.24 -12.84
C GLN A 23 -5.15 -17.84 -12.33
N ALA A 24 -6.31 -17.31 -12.74
CA ALA A 24 -6.83 -16.04 -12.23
C ALA A 24 -7.13 -16.08 -10.72
N ALA A 25 -7.61 -17.21 -10.21
CA ALA A 25 -7.84 -17.41 -8.77
C ALA A 25 -6.51 -17.44 -7.97
N ALA A 26 -5.47 -18.09 -8.48
CA ALA A 26 -4.18 -18.19 -7.78
C ALA A 26 -3.48 -16.83 -7.59
N VAL A 27 -3.51 -15.94 -8.60
CA VAL A 27 -2.94 -14.59 -8.46
C VAL A 27 -3.75 -13.73 -7.51
N HIS A 28 -5.08 -13.82 -7.57
CA HIS A 28 -5.97 -13.13 -6.64
C HIS A 28 -5.72 -13.56 -5.19
N ASP A 29 -5.65 -14.87 -4.95
CA ASP A 29 -5.38 -15.44 -3.63
C ASP A 29 -4.02 -15.01 -3.06
N PHE A 30 -2.99 -14.91 -3.91
CA PHE A 30 -1.70 -14.37 -3.49
C PHE A 30 -1.80 -12.90 -3.10
N HIS A 31 -2.47 -12.07 -3.92
CA HIS A 31 -2.62 -10.64 -3.63
C HIS A 31 -3.44 -10.38 -2.36
N ASP A 32 -4.50 -11.16 -2.13
CA ASP A 32 -5.30 -11.08 -0.90
C ASP A 32 -4.48 -11.47 0.32
N ALA A 33 -3.77 -12.60 0.27
CA ALA A 33 -2.93 -13.04 1.38
C ALA A 33 -1.80 -12.02 1.68
N ALA A 34 -1.18 -11.47 0.63
CA ALA A 34 -0.18 -10.43 0.75
C ALA A 34 -0.77 -9.13 1.33
N ALA A 35 -1.97 -8.71 0.91
CA ALA A 35 -2.67 -7.54 1.44
C ALA A 35 -3.02 -7.71 2.93
N LEU A 36 -3.44 -8.91 3.35
CA LEU A 36 -3.72 -9.23 4.75
C LEU A 36 -2.48 -9.15 5.65
N ALA A 37 -1.29 -9.49 5.14
CA ALA A 37 -0.04 -9.25 5.86
C ALA A 37 0.36 -7.76 5.82
N TYR A 38 0.18 -7.10 4.66
CA TYR A 38 0.56 -5.71 4.45
C TYR A 38 -0.23 -4.74 5.35
N ARG A 39 -1.49 -5.04 5.69
CA ARG A 39 -2.24 -4.24 6.67
C ARG A 39 -1.51 -4.10 8.02
N HIS A 40 -0.87 -5.18 8.48
CA HIS A 40 -0.13 -5.21 9.74
C HIS A 40 1.23 -4.50 9.61
N TYR A 41 1.85 -4.55 8.43
CA TYR A 41 3.00 -3.69 8.11
C TYR A 41 2.66 -2.21 8.30
N ARG A 42 1.52 -1.75 7.77
CA ARG A 42 1.11 -0.34 7.86
C ARG A 42 0.82 0.08 9.30
N ALA A 43 0.11 -0.76 10.05
CA ALA A 43 -0.14 -0.55 11.48
C ALA A 43 1.17 -0.49 12.28
N ALA A 44 2.09 -1.44 12.08
CA ALA A 44 3.40 -1.42 12.71
C ALA A 44 4.18 -0.13 12.36
N MET A 45 4.23 0.27 11.08
CA MET A 45 4.89 1.51 10.66
C MET A 45 4.31 2.75 11.35
N PHE A 46 2.99 2.79 11.57
CA PHE A 46 2.32 3.86 12.30
C PHE A 46 2.74 3.89 13.78
N TYR A 47 2.65 2.76 14.48
CA TYR A 47 3.01 2.69 15.91
C TYR A 47 4.50 2.93 16.16
N LEU A 48 5.38 2.43 15.29
CA LEU A 48 6.81 2.69 15.38
C LEU A 48 7.14 4.17 15.18
N ARG A 49 6.39 4.87 14.32
CA ARG A 49 6.55 6.32 14.13
C ARG A 49 6.19 7.10 15.40
N THR A 50 5.19 6.64 16.16
CA THR A 50 4.77 7.29 17.41
C THR A 50 5.55 6.81 18.64
N GLY A 51 6.59 5.98 18.46
CA GLY A 51 7.41 5.47 19.55
C GLY A 51 6.80 4.27 20.32
N ASN A 52 5.65 3.77 19.87
CA ASN A 52 4.93 2.68 20.53
C ASN A 52 5.47 1.31 20.11
N ALA A 53 6.73 1.01 20.47
CA ALA A 53 7.43 -0.21 20.07
C ALA A 53 6.68 -1.50 20.44
N MET A 54 6.13 -1.56 21.66
CA MET A 54 5.41 -2.75 22.13
C MET A 54 4.09 -2.99 21.41
N VAL A 55 3.36 -1.93 21.05
CA VAL A 55 2.14 -2.10 20.23
C VAL A 55 2.53 -2.53 18.82
N ALA A 56 3.61 -1.94 18.28
CA ALA A 56 4.13 -2.35 16.99
C ALA A 56 4.60 -3.81 16.97
N SER A 57 5.17 -4.36 18.06
CA SER A 57 5.62 -5.75 18.07
C SER A 57 4.46 -6.74 17.88
N PHE A 58 3.27 -6.46 18.43
CA PHE A 58 2.10 -7.30 18.15
C PHE A 58 1.72 -7.28 16.67
N GLU A 59 1.69 -6.09 16.05
CA GLU A 59 1.43 -5.96 14.62
C GLU A 59 2.50 -6.67 13.76
N LEU A 60 3.78 -6.53 14.13
CA LEU A 60 4.90 -7.19 13.46
C LEU A 60 4.83 -8.72 13.54
N GLU A 61 4.43 -9.24 14.70
CA GLU A 61 4.22 -10.67 14.90
C GLU A 61 3.05 -11.16 14.03
N GLN A 62 1.96 -10.38 13.93
CA GLN A 62 0.83 -10.72 13.07
C GLN A 62 1.17 -10.65 11.57
N MET A 63 2.03 -9.71 11.19
CA MET A 63 2.58 -9.62 9.85
C MET A 63 3.45 -10.83 9.53
N ALA A 64 4.44 -11.14 10.38
CA ALA A 64 5.38 -12.24 10.19
C ALA A 64 4.66 -13.59 10.04
N ARG A 65 3.68 -13.89 10.90
CA ARG A 65 2.86 -15.12 10.78
C ARG A 65 2.13 -15.20 9.44
N ARG A 66 1.45 -14.12 9.03
CA ARG A 66 0.69 -14.11 7.77
C ARG A 66 1.60 -14.17 6.55
N TRP A 67 2.75 -13.52 6.62
CA TRP A 67 3.72 -13.53 5.54
C TRP A 67 4.40 -14.90 5.39
N ASN A 68 4.69 -15.59 6.50
CA ASN A 68 5.10 -17.00 6.45
C ASN A 68 4.04 -17.87 5.77
N ALA A 69 2.76 -17.69 6.07
CA ALA A 69 1.69 -18.43 5.37
C ALA A 69 1.65 -18.12 3.85
N VAL A 70 2.00 -16.91 3.43
CA VAL A 70 2.20 -16.57 2.00
C VAL A 70 3.36 -17.37 1.41
N ILE A 71 4.49 -17.46 2.12
CA ILE A 71 5.65 -18.24 1.68
C ILE A 71 5.32 -19.72 1.60
N ASP A 72 4.64 -20.28 2.60
CA ASP A 72 4.30 -21.70 2.63
C ASP A 72 3.39 -22.09 1.46
N ARG A 73 2.43 -21.21 1.10
CA ARG A 73 1.47 -21.47 0.03
C ARG A 73 2.02 -21.19 -1.37
N PHE A 74 2.79 -20.11 -1.54
CA PHE A 74 3.16 -19.60 -2.87
C PHE A 74 4.66 -19.59 -3.13
N GLY A 75 5.50 -19.89 -2.14
CA GLY A 75 6.96 -19.73 -2.23
C GLY A 75 7.59 -20.58 -3.32
N THR A 76 7.25 -21.87 -3.37
CA THR A 76 7.75 -22.83 -4.37
C THR A 76 6.81 -23.00 -5.57
N ALA A 77 5.59 -22.48 -5.47
CA ALA A 77 4.56 -22.52 -6.51
C ALA A 77 4.01 -21.09 -6.74
N PRO A 78 4.78 -20.22 -7.41
CA PRO A 78 4.33 -18.87 -7.75
C PRO A 78 3.08 -18.90 -8.64
N PRO A 79 2.15 -17.92 -8.49
CA PRO A 79 1.13 -17.67 -9.49
C PRO A 79 1.76 -17.41 -10.86
N ASP A 80 1.05 -17.71 -11.95
CA ASP A 80 1.57 -17.66 -13.32
C ASP A 80 2.29 -16.36 -13.71
N VAL A 81 1.74 -15.21 -13.31
CA VAL A 81 2.34 -13.90 -13.58
C VAL A 81 3.73 -13.72 -12.95
N TYR A 82 4.04 -14.51 -11.92
CA TYR A 82 5.31 -14.55 -11.21
C TYR A 82 6.13 -15.82 -11.53
N SER A 83 5.63 -16.73 -12.36
CA SER A 83 6.24 -18.06 -12.58
C SER A 83 7.63 -18.01 -13.22
N THR A 84 7.92 -16.97 -13.98
CA THR A 84 9.22 -16.74 -14.63
C THR A 84 10.18 -15.89 -13.79
N ASP A 85 9.80 -15.48 -12.57
CA ASP A 85 10.65 -14.68 -11.69
C ASP A 85 11.57 -15.57 -10.85
N PHE A 86 12.80 -15.74 -11.33
CA PHE A 86 13.83 -16.50 -10.60
C PHE A 86 14.19 -15.91 -9.22
N SER A 87 13.78 -14.67 -8.92
CA SER A 87 13.96 -14.03 -7.62
C SER A 87 12.72 -14.09 -6.72
N TRP A 88 11.63 -14.74 -7.16
CA TRP A 88 10.35 -14.82 -6.45
C TRP A 88 10.50 -15.23 -4.98
N GLU A 89 10.91 -16.48 -4.75
CA GLU A 89 10.98 -17.06 -3.40
C GLU A 89 11.96 -16.27 -2.51
N LYS A 90 13.13 -15.93 -3.06
CA LYS A 90 14.13 -15.11 -2.39
C LYS A 90 13.56 -13.76 -1.94
N THR A 91 12.72 -13.14 -2.76
CA THR A 91 12.08 -11.86 -2.45
C THR A 91 11.09 -12.00 -1.30
N LEU A 92 10.26 -13.03 -1.32
CA LEU A 92 9.32 -13.29 -0.22
C LEU A 92 10.06 -13.54 1.10
N ARG A 93 11.16 -14.31 1.06
CA ARG A 93 11.99 -14.58 2.24
C ARG A 93 12.73 -13.35 2.76
N ASP A 94 13.16 -12.41 1.90
CA ASP A 94 13.74 -11.13 2.36
C ASP A 94 12.72 -10.27 3.13
N ILE A 95 11.46 -10.27 2.66
CA ILE A 95 10.37 -9.58 3.37
C ILE A 95 10.15 -10.20 4.75
N GLN A 96 10.10 -11.53 4.84
CA GLN A 96 9.98 -12.25 6.12
C GLN A 96 11.10 -11.89 7.09
N LYS A 97 12.35 -12.01 6.63
CA LYS A 97 13.54 -11.72 7.45
C LYS A 97 13.50 -10.30 8.04
N ARG A 98 13.01 -9.32 7.28
CA ARG A 98 12.86 -7.94 7.74
C ARG A 98 11.75 -7.79 8.78
N ALA A 99 10.63 -8.47 8.59
CA ALA A 99 9.55 -8.50 9.57
C ALA A 99 10.04 -9.10 10.90
N ASP A 100 10.75 -10.24 10.86
CA ASP A 100 11.30 -10.89 12.04
C ASP A 100 12.36 -10.01 12.75
N SER A 101 13.28 -9.43 11.99
CA SER A 101 14.30 -8.52 12.55
C SER A 101 13.68 -7.29 13.22
N ALA A 102 12.62 -6.72 12.61
CA ALA A 102 11.90 -5.60 13.16
C ALA A 102 11.10 -5.99 14.41
N LEU A 103 10.48 -7.18 14.41
CA LEU A 103 9.76 -7.72 15.56
C LEU A 103 10.68 -7.85 16.77
N GLU A 104 11.82 -8.52 16.61
CA GLU A 104 12.81 -8.67 17.68
C GLU A 104 13.27 -7.32 18.23
N THR A 105 13.46 -6.34 17.35
CA THR A 105 13.94 -5.01 17.71
C THR A 105 12.86 -4.19 18.42
N ALA A 106 11.60 -4.29 17.97
CA ALA A 106 10.46 -3.65 18.61
C ALA A 106 10.16 -4.27 19.99
N ALA A 107 10.30 -5.58 20.15
CA ALA A 107 10.13 -6.28 21.42
C ALA A 107 11.17 -5.86 22.48
N ARG A 108 12.32 -5.31 22.06
CA ARG A 108 13.32 -4.67 22.95
C ARG A 108 13.05 -3.18 23.21
N GLY A 109 11.94 -2.63 22.70
CA GLY A 109 11.56 -1.23 22.90
C GLY A 109 12.16 -0.25 21.89
N ASP A 110 12.99 -0.69 20.94
CA ASP A 110 13.62 0.22 19.97
C ASP A 110 12.73 0.46 18.73
N ALA A 111 11.74 1.34 18.91
CA ALA A 111 10.82 1.74 17.84
C ALA A 111 11.55 2.30 16.61
N LYS A 112 12.62 3.07 16.82
CA LYS A 112 13.33 3.77 15.73
C LYS A 112 14.10 2.78 14.86
N ALA A 113 14.84 1.86 15.46
CA ALA A 113 15.57 0.85 14.71
C ALA A 113 14.63 -0.15 14.03
N ALA A 114 13.57 -0.60 14.71
CA ALA A 114 12.56 -1.47 14.12
C ALA A 114 11.89 -0.83 12.89
N ARG A 115 11.56 0.47 12.97
CA ARG A 115 11.02 1.22 11.82
C ARG A 115 11.97 1.19 10.63
N LYS A 116 13.27 1.43 10.87
CA LYS A 116 14.29 1.44 9.81
C LYS A 116 14.42 0.08 9.14
N GLN A 117 14.33 -1.02 9.90
CA GLN A 117 14.44 -2.39 9.39
C GLN A 117 13.27 -2.76 8.48
N ILE A 118 12.04 -2.36 8.84
CA ILE A 118 10.85 -2.78 8.12
C ILE A 118 10.44 -1.84 6.98
N MET A 119 10.79 -0.55 7.07
CA MET A 119 10.48 0.46 6.04
C MET A 119 10.75 0.01 4.58
N PRO A 120 11.81 -0.76 4.25
CA PRO A 120 12.06 -1.21 2.89
C PRO A 120 11.01 -2.18 2.29
N ILE A 121 10.19 -2.85 3.10
CA ILE A 121 9.26 -3.90 2.63
C ILE A 121 8.34 -3.39 1.51
N ARG A 122 7.75 -2.20 1.67
CA ARG A 122 6.87 -1.60 0.64
C ARG A 122 7.56 -1.47 -0.72
N ARG A 123 8.84 -1.06 -0.74
CA ARG A 123 9.62 -0.92 -1.97
C ARG A 123 9.95 -2.28 -2.57
N ILE A 124 10.19 -3.30 -1.74
CA ILE A 124 10.47 -4.66 -2.20
C ILE A 124 9.22 -5.25 -2.86
N LEU A 125 8.05 -5.08 -2.25
CA LEU A 125 6.75 -5.50 -2.82
C LEU A 125 6.46 -4.78 -4.14
N SER A 126 6.62 -3.46 -4.16
CA SER A 126 6.41 -2.68 -5.38
C SER A 126 7.37 -3.10 -6.50
N ALA A 127 8.65 -3.33 -6.18
CA ALA A 127 9.63 -3.81 -7.15
C ALA A 127 9.32 -5.24 -7.66
N LEU A 128 8.80 -6.11 -6.79
CA LEU A 128 8.32 -7.44 -7.17
C LEU A 128 7.16 -7.35 -8.16
N ARG A 129 6.15 -6.53 -7.90
CA ARG A 129 5.01 -6.36 -8.81
C ARG A 129 5.47 -5.76 -10.14
N LYS A 130 6.22 -4.66 -10.09
CA LYS A 130 6.67 -3.93 -11.26
C LYS A 130 7.49 -4.80 -12.23
N ARG A 131 8.44 -5.59 -11.73
CA ARG A 131 9.27 -6.44 -12.60
C ARG A 131 8.51 -7.61 -13.24
N ASN A 132 7.30 -7.88 -12.76
CA ASN A 132 6.40 -8.91 -13.28
C ASN A 132 5.17 -8.30 -13.98
N GLY A 133 5.19 -7.00 -14.31
CA GLY A 133 4.08 -6.33 -15.00
C GLY A 133 2.79 -6.20 -14.19
N VAL A 134 2.84 -6.41 -12.87
CA VAL A 134 1.70 -6.26 -11.96
C VAL A 134 1.68 -4.85 -11.38
N THR A 135 0.49 -4.29 -11.21
CA THR A 135 0.24 -3.06 -10.46
C THR A 135 -0.83 -3.33 -9.42
N ALA A 136 -0.64 -2.85 -8.19
CA ALA A 136 -1.66 -2.90 -7.15
C ALA A 136 -2.00 -1.51 -6.65
N TYR A 137 -3.18 -1.35 -6.07
CA TYR A 137 -3.64 -0.10 -5.48
C TYR A 137 -2.64 0.48 -4.45
N SER A 138 -1.98 -0.37 -3.65
CA SER A 138 -0.92 0.06 -2.71
C SER A 138 0.30 0.72 -3.39
N ASP A 139 0.58 0.42 -4.67
CA ASP A 139 1.62 1.12 -5.43
C ASP A 139 1.22 2.58 -5.72
N THR A 140 -0.07 2.82 -6.00
CA THR A 140 -0.62 4.17 -6.16
C THR A 140 -0.54 4.95 -4.84
N VAL A 141 -0.87 4.31 -3.72
CA VAL A 141 -0.76 4.93 -2.38
C VAL A 141 0.70 5.24 -2.03
N ASP A 142 1.64 4.33 -2.32
CA ASP A 142 3.06 4.56 -2.10
C ASP A 142 3.60 5.73 -2.94
N ALA A 143 3.12 5.87 -4.18
CA ALA A 143 3.44 7.01 -5.05
C ALA A 143 2.91 8.34 -4.47
N ALA A 144 1.69 8.34 -3.93
CA ALA A 144 1.11 9.49 -3.23
C ALA A 144 1.93 9.86 -1.97
N ASN A 145 2.25 8.90 -1.10
CA ASN A 145 3.07 9.17 0.08
C ASN A 145 4.49 9.65 -0.30
N ALA A 146 5.08 9.11 -1.38
CA ALA A 146 6.36 9.58 -1.88
C ALA A 146 6.29 11.02 -2.43
N ALA A 147 5.18 11.39 -3.07
CA ALA A 147 4.93 12.77 -3.49
C ALA A 147 4.75 13.70 -2.29
N PHE A 148 3.91 13.30 -1.33
CA PHE A 148 3.69 14.05 -0.11
C PHE A 148 4.99 14.23 0.70
N ALA A 149 5.84 13.21 0.81
CA ALA A 149 7.15 13.34 1.47
C ALA A 149 8.05 14.40 0.83
N ARG A 150 7.93 14.64 -0.49
CA ARG A 150 8.63 15.73 -1.17
C ARG A 150 8.06 17.09 -0.80
N LEU A 151 6.74 17.20 -0.75
CA LEU A 151 6.02 18.41 -0.35
C LEU A 151 6.26 18.76 1.13
N TRP A 152 6.28 17.75 2.01
CA TRP A 152 6.50 17.89 3.45
C TRP A 152 7.84 18.53 3.79
N ARG A 153 8.87 18.43 2.93
CA ARG A 153 10.15 19.12 3.15
C ARG A 153 10.00 20.63 3.32
N TYR A 154 9.00 21.23 2.67
CA TYR A 154 8.70 22.65 2.79
C TYR A 154 8.15 23.06 4.17
N ARG A 155 7.73 22.11 5.01
CA ARG A 155 7.41 22.39 6.43
C ARG A 155 8.66 22.66 7.26
N HIS A 156 9.81 22.11 6.88
CA HIS A 156 11.09 22.32 7.58
C HIS A 156 11.92 23.40 6.93
N LYS A 157 11.91 23.45 5.60
CA LYS A 157 12.58 24.47 4.79
C LYS A 157 11.57 25.11 3.83
N PRO A 158 10.74 26.04 4.31
CA PRO A 158 9.82 26.79 3.45
C PRO A 158 10.58 27.55 2.36
N PRO A 159 9.96 27.79 1.20
CA PRO A 159 10.62 28.55 0.15
C PRO A 159 10.81 30.01 0.56
N ASP A 160 11.76 30.69 -0.07
CA ASP A 160 11.71 32.14 -0.19
C ASP A 160 10.57 32.53 -1.16
N PHE A 161 9.57 33.23 -0.63
CA PHE A 161 8.40 33.67 -1.39
C PHE A 161 8.67 34.84 -2.35
N SER A 162 9.90 35.38 -2.35
CA SER A 162 10.39 36.32 -3.36
C SER A 162 11.09 35.61 -4.52
N SER A 163 11.48 34.34 -4.34
CA SER A 163 12.16 33.54 -5.34
C SER A 163 11.16 32.77 -6.21
N VAL A 164 11.03 33.19 -7.47
CA VAL A 164 10.16 32.53 -8.46
C VAL A 164 10.51 31.05 -8.60
N GLY A 165 11.81 30.72 -8.70
CA GLY A 165 12.26 29.35 -8.87
C GLY A 165 11.99 28.45 -7.64
N GLU A 166 12.02 28.98 -6.43
CA GLU A 166 11.64 28.21 -5.24
C GLU A 166 10.14 27.99 -5.15
N LEU A 167 9.35 29.01 -5.50
CA LEU A 167 7.91 28.89 -5.58
C LEU A 167 7.49 27.88 -6.65
N ASP A 168 8.11 27.88 -7.83
CA ASP A 168 7.78 26.93 -8.89
C ASP A 168 8.07 25.48 -8.49
N ARG A 169 9.17 25.23 -7.75
CA ARG A 169 9.43 23.90 -7.18
C ARG A 169 8.36 23.48 -6.16
N LEU A 170 7.88 24.41 -5.33
CA LEU A 170 6.78 24.13 -4.40
C LEU A 170 5.48 23.83 -5.17
N ARG A 171 5.14 24.64 -6.19
CA ARG A 171 3.97 24.43 -7.04
C ARG A 171 4.01 23.07 -7.75
N GLN A 172 5.17 22.70 -8.28
CA GLN A 172 5.37 21.39 -8.91
C GLN A 172 5.19 20.25 -7.91
N ALA A 173 5.81 20.35 -6.72
CA ALA A 173 5.65 19.33 -5.68
C ALA A 173 4.18 19.18 -5.24
N LEU A 174 3.46 20.29 -5.13
CA LEU A 174 2.04 20.32 -4.81
C LEU A 174 1.19 19.67 -5.91
N ALA A 175 1.36 20.08 -7.18
CA ALA A 175 0.63 19.53 -8.31
C ALA A 175 0.83 18.01 -8.46
N VAL A 176 2.07 17.54 -8.31
CA VAL A 176 2.38 16.10 -8.32
C VAL A 176 1.71 15.38 -7.15
N THR A 177 1.65 15.99 -5.97
CA THR A 177 0.97 15.39 -4.81
C THR A 177 -0.53 15.28 -5.05
N ILE A 178 -1.17 16.35 -5.53
CA ILE A 178 -2.60 16.36 -5.88
C ILE A 178 -2.90 15.26 -6.90
N HIS A 179 -2.13 15.19 -7.99
CA HIS A 179 -2.30 14.16 -9.01
C HIS A 179 -2.30 12.75 -8.43
N TRP A 180 -1.33 12.41 -7.59
CA TRP A 180 -1.27 11.08 -6.99
C TRP A 180 -2.39 10.83 -5.97
N CYS A 181 -2.82 11.83 -5.21
CA CYS A 181 -3.99 11.72 -4.33
C CYS A 181 -5.28 11.48 -5.12
N GLU A 182 -5.48 12.17 -6.25
CA GLU A 182 -6.60 11.92 -7.16
C GLU A 182 -6.53 10.50 -7.76
N ARG A 183 -5.33 10.03 -8.11
CA ARG A 183 -5.12 8.63 -8.54
C ARG A 183 -5.48 7.63 -7.44
N VAL A 184 -5.14 7.90 -6.18
CA VAL A 184 -5.56 7.07 -5.03
C VAL A 184 -7.09 6.99 -4.96
N GLN A 185 -7.79 8.10 -5.10
CA GLN A 185 -9.26 8.09 -5.11
C GLN A 185 -9.83 7.30 -6.29
N ALA A 186 -9.27 7.48 -7.49
CA ALA A 186 -9.74 6.84 -8.72
C ALA A 186 -9.45 5.32 -8.79
N ASP A 187 -8.28 4.90 -8.29
CA ASP A 187 -7.82 3.50 -8.34
C ASP A 187 -8.33 2.67 -7.16
N ALA A 188 -9.04 3.29 -6.21
CA ALA A 188 -9.53 2.60 -5.02
C ALA A 188 -10.41 1.40 -5.42
N PRO A 189 -10.15 0.19 -4.87
CA PRO A 189 -11.00 -0.97 -5.09
C PRO A 189 -12.40 -0.72 -4.52
N PRO A 190 -13.46 -1.40 -5.01
CA PRO A 190 -14.84 -1.11 -4.63
C PRO A 190 -15.06 -1.02 -3.11
N ALA A 191 -14.53 -1.96 -2.34
CA ALA A 191 -14.65 -1.98 -0.89
C ALA A 191 -14.06 -0.73 -0.19
N ILE A 192 -13.01 -0.12 -0.74
CA ILE A 192 -12.42 1.13 -0.21
C ILE A 192 -13.16 2.35 -0.77
N ARG A 193 -13.49 2.32 -2.07
CA ARG A 193 -14.18 3.41 -2.75
C ARG A 193 -15.54 3.72 -2.15
N ASP A 194 -16.25 2.68 -1.72
CA ASP A 194 -17.59 2.80 -1.15
C ASP A 194 -17.58 3.11 0.36
N ASP A 195 -16.41 3.05 1.01
CA ASP A 195 -16.24 3.38 2.42
C ASP A 195 -16.41 4.89 2.67
N GLU A 196 -17.36 5.26 3.53
CA GLU A 196 -17.68 6.66 3.85
C GLU A 196 -16.55 7.37 4.60
N GLU A 197 -15.76 6.65 5.40
CA GLU A 197 -14.59 7.24 6.05
C GLU A 197 -13.50 7.56 5.03
N PHE A 198 -13.26 6.69 4.05
CA PHE A 198 -12.31 6.93 2.96
C PHE A 198 -12.69 8.18 2.16
N LYS A 199 -13.94 8.26 1.67
CA LYS A 199 -14.44 9.41 0.89
C LYS A 199 -14.21 10.71 1.65
N ARG A 200 -14.67 10.77 2.91
CA ARG A 200 -14.53 11.96 3.76
C ARG A 200 -13.08 12.35 4.02
N LEU A 201 -12.18 11.38 4.24
CA LEU A 201 -10.77 11.65 4.46
C LEU A 201 -10.08 12.15 3.19
N MET A 202 -10.37 11.54 2.03
CA MET A 202 -9.84 11.97 0.73
C MET A 202 -10.30 13.38 0.36
N ASP A 203 -11.60 13.68 0.50
CA ASP A 203 -12.14 15.00 0.20
C ASP A 203 -11.50 16.08 1.06
N ARG A 204 -11.37 15.82 2.37
CA ARG A 204 -10.67 16.73 3.29
C ARG A 204 -9.20 16.89 2.90
N HIS A 205 -8.51 15.81 2.56
CA HIS A 205 -7.10 15.84 2.21
C HIS A 205 -6.85 16.66 0.94
N LEU A 206 -7.63 16.43 -0.12
CA LEU A 206 -7.56 17.17 -1.38
C LEU A 206 -7.93 18.65 -1.18
N SER A 207 -8.97 18.94 -0.40
CA SER A 207 -9.32 20.32 -0.03
C SER A 207 -8.16 21.02 0.70
N SER A 208 -7.48 20.32 1.62
CA SER A 208 -6.35 20.87 2.36
C SER A 208 -5.13 21.11 1.46
N LEU A 209 -4.88 20.25 0.47
CA LEU A 209 -3.87 20.50 -0.58
C LEU A 209 -4.22 21.76 -1.39
N GLY A 210 -5.49 21.98 -1.70
CA GLY A 210 -5.98 23.19 -2.37
C GLY A 210 -5.61 24.49 -1.63
N ARG A 211 -5.65 24.48 -0.29
CA ARG A 211 -5.26 25.64 0.54
C ARG A 211 -3.78 25.99 0.44
N VAL A 212 -2.91 25.07 0.01
CA VAL A 212 -1.49 25.37 -0.21
C VAL A 212 -1.31 26.39 -1.33
N TRP A 213 -2.15 26.36 -2.37
CA TRP A 213 -2.15 27.40 -3.42
C TRP A 213 -2.45 28.79 -2.87
N VAL A 214 -3.37 28.88 -1.92
CA VAL A 214 -3.71 30.14 -1.23
C VAL A 214 -2.51 30.64 -0.42
N ALA A 215 -1.85 29.76 0.36
CA ALA A 215 -0.65 30.13 1.11
C ALA A 215 0.50 30.61 0.19
N ILE A 216 0.63 30.04 -1.01
CA ILE A 216 1.58 30.50 -2.04
C ILE A 216 1.20 31.91 -2.53
N LYS A 217 -0.07 32.14 -2.87
CA LYS A 217 -0.57 33.44 -3.36
C LYS A 217 -0.40 34.55 -2.32
N GLU A 218 -0.71 34.25 -1.07
CA GLU A 218 -0.59 35.19 0.06
C GLU A 218 0.85 35.36 0.58
N LYS A 219 1.79 34.58 0.05
CA LYS A 219 3.18 34.52 0.53
C LYS A 219 3.28 34.19 2.03
N SER A 220 2.32 33.43 2.55
CA SER A 220 2.20 33.15 3.98
C SER A 220 2.96 31.88 4.36
N ARG A 221 4.19 32.07 4.85
CA ARG A 221 5.03 30.99 5.40
C ARG A 221 4.34 30.23 6.54
N LEU A 222 3.64 30.95 7.41
CA LEU A 222 2.94 30.36 8.56
C LEU A 222 1.78 29.47 8.09
N ASN A 223 0.96 29.95 7.15
CA ASN A 223 -0.15 29.17 6.61
C ASN A 223 0.36 27.90 5.92
N LEU A 224 1.43 28.01 5.11
CA LEU A 224 2.06 26.85 4.48
C LEU A 224 2.46 25.79 5.52
N ILE A 225 3.17 26.18 6.58
CA ILE A 225 3.61 25.25 7.62
C ILE A 225 2.42 24.59 8.32
N ASN A 226 1.39 25.35 8.67
CA ASN A 226 0.22 24.85 9.38
C ASN A 226 -0.59 23.87 8.52
N ILE A 227 -0.84 24.21 7.25
CA ILE A 227 -1.54 23.33 6.30
C ILE A 227 -0.76 22.04 6.11
N LEU A 228 0.56 22.11 5.93
CA LEU A 228 1.37 20.91 5.78
C LEU A 228 1.29 20.01 7.02
N ARG A 229 1.27 20.56 8.24
CA ARG A 229 1.15 19.76 9.48
C ARG A 229 -0.15 18.99 9.54
N GLU A 230 -1.26 19.64 9.17
CA GLU A 230 -2.56 18.98 9.06
C GLU A 230 -2.53 17.88 8.00
N LEU A 231 -1.95 18.18 6.83
CA LEU A 231 -1.83 17.22 5.74
C LEU A 231 -1.03 15.98 6.16
N HIS A 232 0.05 16.13 6.93
CA HIS A 232 0.83 14.99 7.42
C HIS A 232 0.01 14.05 8.29
N SER A 233 -0.84 14.58 9.17
CA SER A 233 -1.74 13.76 9.98
C SER A 233 -2.75 13.00 9.11
N SER A 234 -3.30 13.64 8.08
CA SER A 234 -4.23 12.97 7.15
C SER A 234 -3.56 11.96 6.23
N ASP A 235 -2.34 12.22 5.73
CA ASP A 235 -1.54 11.28 4.92
C ASP A 235 -1.21 10.01 5.71
N ASP A 236 -0.80 10.17 6.97
CA ASP A 236 -0.57 9.06 7.89
C ASP A 236 -1.83 8.21 8.11
N LEU A 237 -3.01 8.84 8.27
CA LEU A 237 -4.28 8.15 8.49
C LEU A 237 -4.76 7.42 7.23
N LEU A 238 -4.64 8.06 6.06
CA LEU A 238 -4.97 7.45 4.78
C LEU A 238 -4.11 6.21 4.51
N PHE A 239 -2.79 6.30 4.74
CA PHE A 239 -1.90 5.15 4.63
C PHE A 239 -2.28 4.05 5.63
N LEU A 240 -2.45 4.38 6.91
CA LEU A 240 -2.78 3.39 7.94
C LEU A 240 -4.04 2.60 7.58
N LYS A 241 -5.12 3.29 7.21
CA LYS A 241 -6.45 2.68 7.03
C LYS A 241 -6.65 2.11 5.62
N PHE A 242 -6.15 2.79 4.60
CA PHE A 242 -6.51 2.53 3.20
C PHE A 242 -5.30 2.40 2.27
N GLY A 243 -4.09 2.20 2.80
CA GLY A 243 -2.89 1.94 1.99
C GLY A 243 -2.70 0.51 1.54
#